data_AF-A0A946VQG3-F1
#
_entry.id   AF-A0A946VQG3-F1
#
_cell.length_a   1.000
_cell.length_b   1.000
_cell.length_c   1.000
_cell.angle_alpha   90.00
_cell.angle_beta   90.00
_cell.angle_gamma   90.00
#
_symmetry.space_group_name_H-M   'P 1'
#
loop_
_entity.id
_entity.type
_entity.pdbx_description
1 polymer ?
#
loop_
_entity_poly.entity_id
_entity_poly.type
_entity_poly.pdbx_seq_one_letter_code
_entity_poly.pdbx_strand_id
1 'polypeptide(L)'
;MLLTSCTPENPVDQTALENEAAQITRQFVGTLLPTLQQALQNGGPANAIEVCSVQAPSIAATLSAETGWQVRRVSLKTRNSSLATPDSWETAELEAFDRRQQAGEAGPGINTSAIVDGEFRYLQAQPVMPLCLNCHGDELSSEVTAALQQHYPDDLATGYSLGQIRGAISLQKRLD
;
A
#
# COMPACT_ATOMS: atom_id res chain seq x y z
N MET A 1 -46.44 -18.32 22.47
CA MET A 1 -45.56 -19.08 21.57
C MET A 1 -44.75 -18.07 20.77
N LEU A 2 -43.51 -17.82 21.17
CA LEU A 2 -42.57 -16.95 20.45
C LEU A 2 -41.81 -17.83 19.45
N LEU A 3 -42.09 -17.67 18.16
CA LEU A 3 -41.31 -18.25 17.08
C LEU A 3 -40.23 -17.24 16.72
N THR A 4 -39.06 -17.37 17.35
CA THR A 4 -37.86 -16.65 16.95
C THR A 4 -37.29 -17.34 15.71
N SER A 5 -37.55 -16.77 14.55
CA SER A 5 -36.98 -17.23 13.28
C SER A 5 -35.50 -16.86 13.24
N CYS A 6 -34.60 -17.85 13.30
CA CYS A 6 -33.21 -17.66 12.87
C CYS A 6 -33.19 -17.52 11.34
N THR A 7 -32.90 -16.33 10.83
CA THR A 7 -32.48 -16.16 9.44
C THR A 7 -31.09 -16.78 9.26
N PRO A 8 -30.85 -17.61 8.24
CA PRO A 8 -29.49 -18.04 7.92
C PRO A 8 -28.71 -16.83 7.39
N GLU A 9 -27.67 -16.41 8.12
CA GLU A 9 -26.63 -15.53 7.57
C GLU A 9 -26.00 -16.24 6.36
N ASN A 10 -26.03 -15.59 5.20
CA ASN A 10 -25.25 -16.07 4.06
C ASN A 10 -23.77 -15.97 4.42
N PRO A 11 -22.98 -17.05 4.29
CA PRO A 11 -21.56 -17.00 4.59
C PRO A 11 -20.89 -15.98 3.66
N VAL A 12 -20.07 -15.10 4.24
CA VAL A 12 -19.28 -14.11 3.50
C VAL A 12 -18.41 -14.82 2.45
N ASP A 13 -18.59 -14.46 1.18
CA ASP A 13 -17.76 -14.98 0.08
C ASP A 13 -16.40 -14.27 0.06
N GLN A 14 -15.45 -14.81 0.82
CA GLN A 14 -14.10 -14.28 0.91
C GLN A 14 -13.37 -14.30 -0.43
N THR A 15 -13.62 -15.30 -1.29
CA THR A 15 -12.97 -15.38 -2.62
C THR A 15 -13.39 -14.20 -3.50
N ALA A 16 -14.67 -13.82 -3.45
CA ALA A 16 -15.15 -12.64 -4.17
C ALA A 16 -14.49 -11.35 -3.64
N LEU A 17 -14.38 -11.21 -2.32
CA LEU A 17 -13.76 -10.05 -1.67
C LEU A 17 -12.26 -9.95 -1.97
N GLU A 18 -11.53 -11.07 -1.99
CA GLU A 18 -10.12 -11.11 -2.39
C GLU A 18 -9.94 -10.65 -3.84
N ASN A 19 -10.77 -11.14 -4.75
CA ASN A 19 -10.71 -10.77 -6.15
C ASN A 19 -11.00 -9.28 -6.37
N GLU A 20 -12.00 -8.74 -5.65
CA GLU A 20 -12.32 -7.32 -5.64
C GLU A 20 -11.15 -6.49 -5.12
N ALA A 21 -10.59 -6.84 -3.96
CA ALA A 21 -9.45 -6.14 -3.37
C ALA A 21 -8.19 -6.16 -4.26
N ALA A 22 -7.91 -7.31 -4.89
CA ALA A 22 -6.82 -7.46 -5.84
C ALA A 22 -7.05 -6.61 -7.11
N GLN A 23 -8.29 -6.46 -7.58
CA GLN A 23 -8.63 -5.58 -8.70
C GLN A 23 -8.41 -4.11 -8.35
N ILE A 24 -8.86 -3.66 -7.18
CA ILE A 24 -8.67 -2.28 -6.72
C ILE A 24 -7.17 -1.99 -6.55
N THR A 25 -6.40 -2.95 -6.02
CA THR A 25 -4.94 -2.82 -5.93
C THR A 25 -4.29 -2.66 -7.30
N ARG A 26 -4.71 -3.45 -8.30
CA ARG A 26 -4.22 -3.31 -9.69
C ARG A 26 -4.57 -1.95 -10.29
N GLN A 27 -5.75 -1.41 -10.00
CA GLN A 27 -6.14 -0.07 -10.43
C GLN A 27 -5.27 1.00 -9.77
N PHE A 28 -5.09 0.93 -8.44
CA PHE A 28 -4.21 1.85 -7.70
C PHE A 28 -2.80 1.88 -8.29
N VAL A 29 -2.18 0.72 -8.49
CA VAL A 29 -0.83 0.61 -9.06
C VAL A 29 -0.80 1.07 -10.52
N GLY A 30 -1.82 0.68 -11.29
CA GLY A 30 -1.97 1.04 -12.71
C GLY A 30 -2.15 2.52 -12.96
N THR A 31 -2.66 3.28 -11.99
CA THR A 31 -2.72 4.75 -12.04
C THR A 31 -1.44 5.38 -11.49
N LEU A 32 -0.96 4.92 -10.32
CA LEU A 32 0.17 5.56 -9.64
C LEU A 32 1.49 5.42 -10.41
N LEU A 33 1.77 4.24 -10.97
CA LEU A 33 3.06 3.97 -11.61
C LEU A 33 3.28 4.83 -12.88
N PRO A 34 2.31 4.97 -13.80
CA PRO A 34 2.43 5.90 -14.92
C PRO A 34 2.58 7.37 -14.47
N THR A 35 1.83 7.81 -13.45
CA THR A 35 1.97 9.17 -12.89
C THR A 35 3.39 9.42 -12.39
N LEU A 36 3.97 8.46 -11.66
CA LEU A 36 5.36 8.52 -11.19
C LEU A 36 6.35 8.57 -12.37
N GLN A 37 6.19 7.69 -13.36
CA GLN A 37 7.06 7.66 -14.53
C GLN A 37 7.04 8.99 -15.29
N GLN A 38 5.87 9.58 -15.47
CA GLN A 38 5.73 10.88 -16.12
C GLN A 38 6.41 12.00 -15.32
N ALA A 39 6.23 12.02 -13.99
CA ALA A 39 6.86 13.02 -13.13
C ALA A 39 8.40 12.92 -13.15
N LEU A 40 8.93 11.70 -13.15
CA LEU A 40 10.36 11.44 -13.31
C LEU A 40 10.88 11.94 -14.66
N GLN A 41 10.16 11.71 -15.75
CA GLN A 41 10.54 12.17 -17.09
C GLN A 41 10.51 13.71 -17.21
N ASN A 42 9.53 14.36 -16.58
CA ASN A 42 9.32 15.80 -16.72
C ASN A 42 10.28 16.66 -15.90
N GLY A 43 10.72 16.16 -14.74
CA GLY A 43 11.50 16.98 -13.79
C GLY A 43 12.37 16.19 -12.84
N GLY A 44 12.63 14.91 -13.14
CA GLY A 44 13.49 14.06 -12.33
C GLY A 44 12.91 13.66 -10.97
N PRO A 45 13.73 13.01 -10.12
CA PRO A 45 13.33 12.47 -8.82
C PRO A 45 12.74 13.49 -7.83
N ALA A 46 13.26 14.73 -7.80
CA ALA A 46 12.75 15.76 -6.90
C ALA A 46 11.31 16.19 -7.26
N ASN A 47 11.03 16.44 -8.54
CA ASN A 47 9.68 16.68 -9.02
C ASN A 47 8.74 15.48 -8.77
N ALA A 48 9.24 14.25 -8.94
CA ALA A 48 8.47 13.05 -8.65
C ALA A 48 8.05 12.96 -7.17
N ILE A 49 8.89 13.40 -6.23
CA ILE A 49 8.58 13.44 -4.80
C ILE A 49 7.40 14.39 -4.54
N GLU A 50 7.45 15.60 -5.10
CA GLU A 50 6.38 16.60 -4.98
C GLU A 50 5.06 16.05 -5.55
N VAL A 51 5.08 15.57 -6.80
CA VAL A 51 3.89 15.02 -7.46
C VAL A 51 3.31 13.85 -6.67
N CYS A 52 4.14 12.89 -6.25
CA CYS A 52 3.67 11.73 -5.50
C CYS A 52 3.13 12.08 -4.11
N SER A 53 3.57 13.18 -3.49
CA SER A 53 3.04 13.64 -2.20
C SER A 53 1.57 14.00 -2.25
N VAL A 54 1.08 14.41 -3.42
CA VAL A 54 -0.31 14.77 -3.66
C VAL A 54 -1.07 13.62 -4.33
N GLN A 55 -0.49 13.03 -5.38
CA GLN A 55 -1.20 12.09 -6.23
C GLN A 55 -1.45 10.74 -5.54
N ALA A 56 -0.49 10.20 -4.78
CA ALA A 56 -0.67 8.89 -4.16
C ALA A 56 -1.80 8.89 -3.11
N PRO A 57 -1.90 9.86 -2.18
CA PRO A 57 -3.07 9.99 -1.32
C PRO A 57 -4.37 10.25 -2.09
N SER A 58 -4.34 11.06 -3.14
CA SER A 58 -5.54 11.37 -3.94
C SER A 58 -6.10 10.13 -4.63
N ILE A 59 -5.26 9.29 -5.25
CA ILE A 59 -5.69 8.05 -5.92
C ILE A 59 -6.32 7.09 -4.92
N ALA A 60 -5.72 6.94 -3.74
CA ALA A 60 -6.26 6.12 -2.66
C ALA A 60 -7.64 6.62 -2.20
N ALA A 61 -7.79 7.93 -2.01
CA ALA A 61 -9.05 8.54 -1.61
C ALA A 61 -10.14 8.36 -2.68
N THR A 62 -9.82 8.57 -3.96
CA THR A 62 -10.76 8.36 -5.08
C THR A 62 -11.23 6.91 -5.13
N LEU A 63 -10.31 5.94 -5.13
CA LEU A 63 -10.68 4.53 -5.15
C LEU A 63 -11.49 4.14 -3.91
N SER A 64 -11.18 4.73 -2.76
CA SER A 64 -11.97 4.47 -1.56
C SER A 64 -13.42 4.95 -1.71
N ALA A 65 -13.61 6.15 -2.25
CA ALA A 65 -14.94 6.72 -2.49
C ALA A 65 -15.74 5.95 -3.55
N GLU A 66 -15.09 5.49 -4.61
CA GLU A 66 -15.74 4.80 -5.73
C GLU A 66 -16.14 3.36 -5.40
N THR A 67 -15.35 2.68 -4.57
CA THR A 67 -15.49 1.23 -4.34
C THR A 67 -16.15 0.89 -3.00
N GLY A 68 -16.18 1.85 -2.06
CA GLY A 68 -16.63 1.62 -0.68
C GLY A 68 -15.60 0.88 0.18
N TRP A 69 -14.43 0.52 -0.36
CA TRP A 69 -13.30 0.04 0.43
C TRP A 69 -12.53 1.21 1.04
N GLN A 70 -11.90 1.01 2.19
CA GLN A 70 -10.80 1.88 2.58
C GLN A 70 -9.53 1.40 1.86
N VAL A 71 -8.93 2.25 1.05
CA VAL A 71 -7.69 1.96 0.31
C VAL A 71 -6.56 2.82 0.87
N ARG A 72 -5.47 2.19 1.31
CA ARG A 72 -4.32 2.88 1.92
C ARG A 72 -3.00 2.29 1.43
N ARG A 73 -1.92 3.05 1.64
CA ARG A 73 -0.55 2.56 1.58
C ARG A 73 0.01 2.54 2.97
N VAL A 74 0.64 1.45 3.38
CA VAL A 74 1.23 1.30 4.71
C VAL A 74 2.65 0.77 4.64
N SER A 75 3.49 1.10 5.62
CA SER A 75 4.89 0.65 5.65
C SER A 75 5.48 0.68 7.06
N LEU A 76 6.39 -0.25 7.35
CA LEU A 76 7.23 -0.23 8.54
C LEU A 76 8.26 0.93 8.54
N LYS A 77 8.60 1.45 7.35
CA LYS A 77 9.43 2.65 7.16
C LYS A 77 8.61 3.71 6.43
N THR A 78 7.82 4.45 7.19
CA THR A 78 6.85 5.42 6.64
C THR A 78 7.55 6.61 5.99
N ARG A 79 7.06 7.02 4.81
CA ARG A 79 7.40 8.33 4.22
C ARG A 79 6.46 9.43 4.69
N ASN A 80 5.18 9.11 4.74
CA ASN A 80 4.14 9.97 5.28
C ASN A 80 3.52 9.29 6.50
N SER A 81 4.02 9.61 7.69
CA SER A 81 3.56 9.02 8.95
C SER A 81 2.08 9.31 9.25
N SER A 82 1.54 10.44 8.76
CA SER A 82 0.13 10.81 8.98
C SER A 82 -0.88 9.91 8.26
N LEU A 83 -0.47 9.23 7.18
CA LEU A 83 -1.37 8.41 6.35
C LEU A 83 -0.94 6.93 6.28
N ALA A 84 0.36 6.67 6.36
CA ALA A 84 0.95 5.37 6.01
C ALA A 84 1.46 4.56 7.21
N THR A 85 1.16 4.99 8.43
CA THR A 85 1.45 4.20 9.64
C THR A 85 0.53 2.97 9.67
N PRO A 86 1.09 1.74 9.72
CA PRO A 86 0.30 0.52 9.83
C PRO A 86 -0.31 0.38 11.22
N ASP A 87 -1.47 -0.27 11.31
CA ASP A 87 -1.96 -0.78 12.60
C ASP A 87 -1.24 -2.08 13.03
N SER A 88 -1.66 -2.67 14.15
CA SER A 88 -1.01 -3.88 14.68
C SER A 88 -1.09 -5.10 13.76
N TRP A 89 -2.21 -5.26 13.03
CA TRP A 89 -2.37 -6.38 12.09
C TRP A 89 -1.53 -6.14 10.84
N GLU A 90 -1.60 -4.93 10.27
CA GLU A 90 -0.76 -4.52 9.14
C GLU A 90 0.73 -4.63 9.46
N THR A 91 1.15 -4.29 10.68
CA THR A 91 2.54 -4.42 11.13
C THR A 91 3.00 -5.87 11.12
N ALA A 92 2.22 -6.77 11.73
CA ALA A 92 2.54 -8.19 11.78
C ALA A 92 2.63 -8.83 10.38
N GLU A 93 1.71 -8.47 9.48
CA GLU A 93 1.70 -8.96 8.11
C GLU A 93 2.86 -8.38 7.27
N LEU A 94 3.21 -7.10 7.44
CA LEU A 94 4.38 -6.51 6.79
C LEU A 94 5.69 -7.19 7.22
N GLU A 95 5.85 -7.49 8.51
CA GLU A 95 7.00 -8.28 9.00
C GLU A 95 7.00 -9.70 8.43
N ALA A 96 5.82 -10.31 8.27
CA ALA A 96 5.71 -11.60 7.61
C ALA A 96 6.09 -11.53 6.13
N PHE A 97 5.73 -10.45 5.44
CA PHE A 97 6.12 -10.21 4.05
C PHE A 97 7.63 -10.07 3.91
N ASP A 98 8.30 -9.37 4.82
CA ASP A 98 9.77 -9.29 4.85
C ASP A 98 10.41 -10.67 5.00
N ARG A 99 9.91 -11.50 5.93
CA ARG A 99 10.41 -12.88 6.11
C ARG A 99 10.18 -13.74 4.87
N ARG A 100 9.00 -13.66 4.24
CA ARG A 100 8.65 -14.40 3.02
C ARG A 100 9.55 -14.00 1.85
N GLN A 101 9.78 -12.70 1.67
CA GLN A 101 10.69 -12.18 0.64
C GLN A 101 12.13 -12.66 0.86
N GLN A 102 12.62 -12.63 2.10
CA GLN A 102 13.95 -13.14 2.45
C GLN A 102 14.08 -14.66 2.26
N ALA A 103 12.98 -15.39 2.38
CA ALA A 103 12.91 -16.82 2.07
C ALA A 103 12.82 -17.14 0.57
N GLY A 104 12.83 -16.12 -0.30
CA GLY A 104 12.86 -16.27 -1.76
C GLY A 104 11.50 -16.22 -2.43
N GLU A 105 10.43 -15.88 -1.71
CA GLU A 105 9.13 -15.66 -2.35
C GLU A 105 9.16 -14.38 -3.21
N ALA A 106 8.63 -14.47 -4.43
CA ALA A 106 8.60 -13.33 -5.34
C ALA A 106 7.64 -12.25 -4.80
N GLY A 107 8.18 -11.05 -4.50
CA GLY A 107 7.43 -9.92 -3.93
C GLY A 107 6.07 -9.61 -4.59
N PRO A 108 5.91 -9.62 -5.93
CA PRO A 108 4.63 -9.36 -6.58
C PRO A 108 3.51 -10.36 -6.24
N GLY A 109 3.86 -11.55 -5.73
CA GLY A 109 2.92 -12.59 -5.29
C GLY A 109 2.61 -12.59 -3.78
N ILE A 110 3.31 -11.76 -2.99
CA ILE A 110 3.13 -11.71 -1.55
C ILE A 110 1.88 -10.88 -1.23
N ASN A 111 0.82 -11.56 -0.81
CA ASN A 111 -0.39 -10.97 -0.27
C ASN A 111 -0.95 -11.83 0.87
N THR A 112 -1.93 -11.28 1.58
CA THR A 112 -2.70 -11.95 2.64
C THR A 112 -4.09 -11.33 2.73
N SER A 113 -5.06 -12.09 3.22
CA SER A 113 -6.41 -11.63 3.52
C SER A 113 -6.85 -12.21 4.87
N ALA A 114 -7.72 -11.50 5.58
CA ALA A 114 -8.29 -11.97 6.83
C ALA A 114 -9.60 -11.24 7.16
N ILE A 115 -10.43 -11.85 8.02
CA ILE A 115 -11.49 -11.13 8.71
C ILE A 115 -10.97 -10.74 10.10
N VAL A 116 -10.96 -9.44 10.39
CA VAL A 116 -10.50 -8.86 11.66
C VAL A 116 -11.56 -7.88 12.13
N ASP A 117 -12.10 -8.06 13.32
CA ASP A 117 -13.07 -7.15 13.96
C ASP A 117 -14.28 -6.75 13.08
N GLY A 118 -14.81 -7.73 12.33
CA GLY A 118 -15.95 -7.53 11.42
C GLY A 118 -15.60 -6.81 10.11
N GLU A 119 -14.31 -6.71 9.78
CA GLU A 119 -13.83 -6.18 8.51
C GLU A 119 -13.09 -7.27 7.73
N PHE A 120 -13.39 -7.39 6.44
CA PHE A 120 -12.52 -8.09 5.53
C PHE A 120 -11.34 -7.18 5.17
N ARG A 121 -10.13 -7.70 5.35
CA ARG A 121 -8.89 -6.98 5.15
C ARG A 121 -8.01 -7.72 4.16
N TYR A 122 -7.31 -6.97 3.31
CA TYR A 122 -6.39 -7.50 2.30
C TYR A 122 -5.14 -6.63 2.24
N LEU A 123 -3.96 -7.26 2.25
CA LEU A 123 -2.67 -6.61 2.06
C LEU A 123 -1.96 -7.20 0.86
N GLN A 124 -1.43 -6.35 0.01
CA GLN A 124 -0.53 -6.75 -1.08
C GLN A 124 0.80 -6.01 -0.99
N ALA A 125 1.88 -6.77 -0.96
CA ALA A 125 3.22 -6.25 -0.84
C ALA A 125 3.60 -5.34 -2.02
N GLN A 126 4.41 -4.32 -1.72
CA GLN A 126 5.01 -3.42 -2.70
C GLN A 126 6.53 -3.67 -2.73
N PRO A 127 7.03 -4.58 -3.58
CA PRO A 127 8.48 -4.77 -3.71
C PRO A 127 9.14 -3.58 -4.41
N VAL A 128 10.37 -3.28 -4.00
CA VAL A 128 11.21 -2.24 -4.60
C VAL A 128 11.65 -2.67 -6.00
N MET A 129 11.36 -1.84 -6.99
CA MET A 129 11.80 -1.98 -8.39
C MET A 129 12.96 -1.01 -8.69
N PRO A 130 13.69 -1.13 -9.82
CA PRO A 130 14.83 -0.27 -10.11
C PRO A 130 14.51 1.23 -10.05
N LEU A 131 13.36 1.65 -10.59
CA LEU A 131 12.94 3.06 -10.56
C LEU A 131 12.71 3.60 -9.14
N CYS A 132 12.38 2.72 -8.18
CA CYS A 132 12.09 3.11 -6.81
C CYS A 132 13.36 3.60 -6.10
N LEU A 133 14.53 3.06 -6.49
CA LEU A 133 15.82 3.36 -5.87
C LEU A 133 16.24 4.81 -6.07
N ASN A 134 15.68 5.52 -7.07
CA ASN A 134 15.90 6.96 -7.26
C ASN A 134 15.54 7.82 -6.04
N CYS A 135 14.59 7.36 -5.21
CA CYS A 135 14.14 8.09 -4.01
C CYS A 135 14.08 7.24 -2.74
N HIS A 136 14.31 5.93 -2.86
CA HIS A 136 14.23 4.96 -1.75
C HIS A 136 15.54 4.23 -1.51
N GLY A 137 16.56 4.39 -2.37
CA GLY A 137 17.87 3.73 -2.23
C GLY A 137 18.71 4.27 -1.06
N ASP A 138 19.89 3.68 -0.87
CA ASP A 138 20.91 4.15 0.09
C ASP A 138 21.62 5.42 -0.38
N GLU A 139 21.86 5.54 -1.69
CA GLU A 139 22.59 6.65 -2.28
C GLU A 139 21.62 7.61 -2.99
N LEU A 140 21.36 8.76 -2.35
CA LEU A 140 20.44 9.78 -2.87
C LEU A 140 21.21 11.05 -3.23
N SER A 141 20.81 11.73 -4.30
CA SER A 141 21.36 13.03 -4.65
C SER A 141 21.00 14.09 -3.59
N SER A 142 21.76 15.18 -3.56
CA SER A 142 21.44 16.32 -2.70
C SER A 142 20.07 16.92 -3.01
N GLU A 143 19.68 16.94 -4.29
CA GLU A 143 18.37 17.42 -4.74
C GLU A 143 17.22 16.54 -4.22
N VAL A 144 17.38 15.21 -4.29
CA VAL A 144 16.40 14.27 -3.72
C VAL A 144 16.30 14.43 -2.22
N THR A 145 17.43 14.50 -1.53
CA THR A 145 17.47 14.67 -0.08
C THR A 145 16.77 15.96 0.35
N ALA A 146 17.01 17.07 -0.37
CA ALA A 146 16.35 18.34 -0.10
C ALA A 146 14.83 18.27 -0.32
N ALA A 147 14.38 17.67 -1.43
CA ALA A 147 12.96 17.49 -1.72
C ALA A 147 12.28 16.59 -0.66
N LEU A 148 12.95 15.51 -0.24
CA LEU A 148 12.45 14.66 0.85
C LEU A 148 12.30 15.46 2.14
N GLN A 149 13.30 16.23 2.56
CA GLN A 149 13.23 17.04 3.78
C GLN A 149 12.10 18.08 3.73
N GLN A 150 11.85 18.67 2.55
CA GLN A 150 10.80 19.66 2.34
C GLN A 150 9.40 19.05 2.44
N HIS A 151 9.17 17.91 1.78
CA HIS A 151 7.84 17.30 1.68
C HIS A 151 7.55 16.30 2.81
N TYR A 152 8.59 15.73 3.41
CA TYR A 152 8.55 14.64 4.39
C TYR A 152 9.67 14.83 5.43
N PRO A 153 9.56 15.80 6.35
CA PRO A 153 10.61 16.10 7.33
C PRO A 153 10.93 14.92 8.26
N ASP A 154 9.98 13.98 8.43
CA ASP A 154 10.10 12.76 9.23
C ASP A 154 10.24 11.50 8.36
N ASP A 155 10.75 11.61 7.12
CA ASP A 155 10.90 10.48 6.21
C ASP A 155 11.81 9.38 6.77
N LEU A 156 11.31 8.14 6.80
CA LEU A 156 12.09 6.94 7.16
C LEU A 156 12.36 6.04 5.96
N ALA A 157 11.85 6.37 4.78
CA ALA A 157 11.71 5.43 3.68
C ALA A 157 12.89 5.38 2.69
N THR A 158 14.11 5.55 3.17
CA THR A 158 15.35 5.46 2.37
C THR A 158 16.13 4.20 2.75
N GLY A 159 17.20 3.91 2.01
CA GLY A 159 18.06 2.76 2.27
C GLY A 159 17.44 1.40 1.96
N TYR A 160 16.71 1.35 0.86
CA TYR A 160 16.17 0.12 0.28
C TYR A 160 17.08 -0.44 -0.81
N SER A 161 17.06 -1.77 -0.93
CA SER A 161 17.64 -2.54 -2.03
C SER A 161 16.56 -3.14 -2.94
N LEU A 162 16.97 -3.50 -4.16
CA LEU A 162 16.06 -4.13 -5.14
C LEU A 162 15.38 -5.37 -4.55
N GLY A 163 14.06 -5.47 -4.71
CA GLY A 163 13.27 -6.61 -4.26
C GLY A 163 12.83 -6.57 -2.79
N GLN A 164 13.40 -5.70 -1.94
CA GLN A 164 12.91 -5.52 -0.56
C GLN A 164 11.47 -5.03 -0.54
N ILE A 165 10.74 -5.31 0.55
CA ILE A 165 9.36 -4.85 0.69
C ILE A 165 9.36 -3.40 1.16
N ARG A 166 8.92 -2.50 0.29
CA ARG A 166 8.78 -1.07 0.61
C ARG A 166 7.61 -0.84 1.56
N GLY A 167 6.57 -1.65 1.48
CA GLY A 167 5.32 -1.52 2.22
C GLY A 167 4.24 -2.39 1.58
N ALA A 168 2.98 -2.04 1.80
CA ALA A 168 1.85 -2.72 1.20
C ALA A 168 0.74 -1.73 0.77
N ILE A 169 -0.07 -2.15 -0.20
CA ILE A 169 -1.41 -1.60 -0.38
C ILE A 169 -2.33 -2.34 0.60
N SER A 170 -3.02 -1.60 1.46
CA SER A 170 -3.97 -2.11 2.45
C SER A 170 -5.38 -1.77 2.01
N LEU A 171 -6.26 -2.77 1.99
CA LEU A 171 -7.67 -2.64 1.71
C LEU A 171 -8.50 -3.19 2.87
N GLN A 172 -9.52 -2.45 3.27
CA GLN A 172 -10.43 -2.83 4.35
C GLN A 172 -11.87 -2.58 3.91
N LYS A 173 -12.77 -3.55 4.16
CA LYS A 173 -14.21 -3.43 3.89
C LYS A 173 -14.98 -3.97 5.08
N ARG A 174 -15.91 -3.17 5.59
CA ARG A 174 -16.86 -3.59 6.62
C ARG A 174 -17.73 -4.72 6.09
N LEU A 175 -17.94 -5.73 6.93
CA LEU A 175 -18.88 -6.82 6.71
C LEU A 175 -20.11 -6.48 7.56
N ASP A 176 -21.06 -5.77 6.96
CA ASP A 176 -22.35 -5.42 7.54
C ASP A 176 -23.43 -6.49 7.27
#